data_AF-A0A2D5S5G7-F1
#
_entry.id   AF-A0A2D5S5G7-F1
#
_cell.length_a   1.000
_cell.length_b   1.000
_cell.length_c   1.000
_cell.angle_alpha   90.00
_cell.angle_beta   90.00
_cell.angle_gamma   90.00
#
_symmetry.space_group_name_H-M   'P 1'
#
loop_
_entity.id
_entity.type
_entity.pdbx_description
1 polymer ?
#
loop_
_entity_poly.entity_id
_entity_poly.type
_entity_poly.pdbx_seq_one_letter_code
_entity_poly.pdbx_strand_id
1 'polypeptide(L)'
;MSEGLDTVIGGSLVDEARADACFRLGCDSEKAGDRLSALQSFREAVEHGGKPEHMHRLAYLLDLLGEEDEAIDVYDAALQTGTPRLQTLVNLGVLYEDRGDYVKAEYVLRQVIDSSPNHDRANLFLKDVQASTGMFIEEDIDPIGGGPDGILDIPVTDFELSVRARNCLKKMQIRTLRDLVRVTEAELNSYKNVGDTTVTEIKQMLSSKGLRLGQDMSGGPRLRQEDIEEFVSRGISEQTLGMPIAVLNLSVRSRKALQMLGIHSLGELAARTEAELLGVKNFGQTSLDEIREKLAEHGLGLRTLD
;
A
#
# COMPACT_ATOMS: atom_id res chain seq x y z
N MET A 1 -53.18 -15.16 -26.61
CA MET A 1 -51.88 -14.53 -26.90
C MET A 1 -51.98 -13.10 -26.39
N SER A 2 -52.11 -12.95 -25.08
CA SER A 2 -51.03 -12.66 -24.12
C SER A 2 -50.41 -11.28 -24.37
N GLU A 3 -50.98 -10.30 -23.68
CA GLU A 3 -50.38 -9.03 -23.33
C GLU A 3 -48.95 -9.26 -22.79
N GLY A 4 -48.00 -8.52 -23.34
CA GLY A 4 -46.66 -8.35 -22.77
C GLY A 4 -46.54 -6.92 -22.27
N LEU A 5 -46.95 -6.70 -21.02
CA LEU A 5 -46.50 -5.58 -20.20
C LEU A 5 -45.01 -5.80 -19.93
N ASP A 6 -44.13 -5.04 -20.60
CA ASP A 6 -42.76 -4.83 -20.11
C ASP A 6 -42.63 -3.39 -19.64
N THR A 7 -42.77 -3.24 -18.32
CA THR A 7 -42.34 -2.08 -17.56
C THR A 7 -40.99 -2.44 -16.94
N VAL A 8 -40.16 -1.42 -16.62
CA VAL A 8 -38.90 -1.47 -15.85
C VAL A 8 -37.68 -1.86 -16.75
N ILE A 9 -36.59 -1.09 -16.94
CA ILE A 9 -35.82 -0.16 -16.09
C ILE A 9 -35.20 0.93 -16.99
N GLY A 10 -35.27 2.21 -16.59
CA GLY A 10 -34.70 3.34 -17.32
C GLY A 10 -33.17 3.31 -17.40
N GLY A 11 -32.64 2.81 -18.52
CA GLY A 11 -31.30 3.18 -18.97
C GLY A 11 -31.42 4.53 -19.69
N SER A 12 -30.80 5.59 -19.14
CA SER A 12 -30.58 6.78 -19.96
C SER A 12 -29.75 6.34 -21.16
N LEU A 13 -30.31 6.50 -22.36
CA LEU A 13 -29.53 6.29 -23.57
C LEU A 13 -28.41 7.33 -23.55
N VAL A 14 -27.18 6.86 -23.41
CA VAL A 14 -25.98 7.67 -23.61
C VAL A 14 -26.07 8.29 -25.00
N ASP A 15 -26.22 9.61 -25.06
CA ASP A 15 -26.36 10.38 -26.29
C ASP A 15 -25.20 11.37 -26.35
N GLU A 16 -24.04 10.85 -26.79
CA GLU A 16 -22.80 11.62 -26.85
C GLU A 16 -22.93 12.88 -27.73
N ALA A 17 -23.71 12.81 -28.81
CA ALA A 17 -23.92 13.94 -29.70
C ALA A 17 -24.71 15.05 -29.01
N ARG A 18 -25.71 14.69 -28.22
CA ARG A 18 -26.46 15.62 -27.37
C ARG A 18 -25.59 16.16 -26.24
N ALA A 19 -24.80 15.32 -25.58
CA ALA A 19 -23.85 15.75 -24.56
C ALA A 19 -22.87 16.81 -25.10
N ASP A 20 -22.26 16.57 -26.27
CA ASP A 20 -21.33 17.51 -26.92
C ASP A 20 -22.02 18.81 -27.37
N ALA A 21 -23.31 18.75 -27.74
CA ALA A 21 -24.09 19.94 -28.10
C ALA A 21 -24.41 20.80 -26.87
N CYS A 22 -24.88 20.19 -25.78
CA CYS A 22 -25.13 20.86 -24.50
C CYS A 22 -23.83 21.47 -23.94
N PHE A 23 -22.70 20.75 -24.04
CA PHE A 23 -21.41 21.26 -23.60
C PHE A 23 -20.98 22.52 -24.35
N ARG A 24 -21.13 22.54 -25.69
CA ARG A 24 -20.84 23.73 -26.50
C ARG A 24 -21.72 24.91 -26.13
N LEU A 25 -23.02 24.69 -25.90
CA LEU A 25 -23.95 25.72 -25.45
C LEU A 25 -23.54 26.30 -24.09
N GLY A 26 -23.08 25.44 -23.17
CA GLY A 26 -22.55 25.86 -21.88
C GLY A 26 -21.31 26.74 -22.01
N CYS A 27 -20.38 26.38 -22.89
CA CYS A 27 -19.18 27.16 -23.16
C CYS A 27 -19.49 28.54 -23.77
N ASP A 28 -20.50 28.63 -24.64
CA ASP A 28 -20.91 29.90 -25.24
C ASP A 28 -21.64 30.80 -24.23
N SER A 29 -22.43 30.20 -23.32
CA SER A 29 -23.07 30.90 -22.20
C SER A 29 -22.04 31.43 -21.20
N GLU A 30 -21.02 30.63 -20.88
CA GLU A 30 -19.91 31.04 -20.01
C GLU A 30 -19.14 32.24 -20.59
N LYS A 31 -18.84 32.23 -21.90
CA LYS A 31 -18.21 33.38 -22.59
C LYS A 31 -19.09 34.63 -22.58
N ALA A 32 -20.41 34.46 -22.63
CA ALA A 32 -21.36 35.56 -22.52
C ALA A 32 -21.48 36.11 -21.09
N GLY A 33 -20.86 35.45 -20.10
CA GLY A 33 -20.95 35.81 -18.69
C GLY A 33 -22.21 35.30 -18.00
N ASP A 34 -23.05 34.52 -18.69
CA ASP A 34 -24.25 33.91 -18.13
C ASP A 34 -23.91 32.57 -17.47
N ARG A 35 -23.52 32.65 -16.20
CA ARG A 35 -23.09 31.49 -15.40
C ARG A 35 -24.24 30.52 -15.10
N LEU A 36 -25.47 31.00 -14.99
CA LEU A 36 -26.63 30.16 -14.67
C LEU A 36 -27.01 29.27 -15.86
N SER A 37 -27.10 29.87 -17.06
CA SER A 37 -27.34 29.10 -18.29
C SER A 37 -26.17 28.17 -18.63
N ALA A 38 -24.93 28.59 -18.36
CA ALA A 38 -23.77 27.73 -18.51
C ALA A 38 -23.86 26.48 -17.62
N LEU A 39 -24.16 26.67 -16.33
CA LEU A 39 -24.30 25.58 -15.36
C LEU A 39 -25.37 24.57 -15.77
N GLN A 40 -26.56 25.05 -16.17
CA GLN A 40 -27.64 24.19 -16.65
C GLN A 40 -27.19 23.37 -17.86
N SER A 41 -26.58 24.02 -18.85
CA SER A 41 -26.11 23.34 -20.07
C SER A 41 -25.03 22.30 -19.78
N PHE A 42 -24.15 22.55 -18.81
CA PHE A 42 -23.14 21.58 -18.38
C PHE A 42 -23.74 20.40 -17.62
N ARG A 43 -24.75 20.61 -16.76
CA ARG A 43 -25.48 19.51 -16.10
C ARG A 43 -26.16 18.61 -17.13
N GLU A 44 -26.87 19.20 -18.09
CA GLU A 44 -27.50 18.47 -19.19
C GLU A 44 -26.46 17.68 -20.01
N ALA A 45 -25.27 18.26 -20.24
CA ALA A 45 -24.19 17.57 -20.94
C ALA A 45 -23.69 16.32 -20.19
N VAL A 46 -23.62 16.37 -18.85
CA VAL A 46 -23.21 15.23 -18.03
C VAL A 46 -24.31 14.17 -17.95
N GLU A 47 -25.57 14.58 -17.80
CA GLU A 47 -26.74 13.68 -17.76
C GLU A 47 -26.89 12.82 -19.03
N HIS A 48 -26.52 13.37 -20.18
CA HIS A 48 -26.57 12.67 -21.48
C HIS A 48 -25.33 11.81 -21.78
N GLY A 49 -24.51 11.49 -20.77
CA GLY A 49 -23.32 10.65 -20.92
C GLY A 49 -22.06 11.48 -21.18
N GLY A 50 -21.87 12.53 -20.37
CA GLY A 50 -20.75 13.45 -20.53
C GLY A 50 -19.37 12.79 -20.38
N LYS A 51 -18.42 13.32 -21.14
CA LYS A 51 -17.01 12.92 -21.09
C LYS A 51 -16.33 13.50 -19.85
N PRO A 52 -15.12 13.00 -19.48
CA PRO A 52 -14.35 13.56 -18.35
C PRO A 52 -14.12 15.07 -18.46
N GLU A 53 -14.04 15.60 -19.68
CA GLU A 53 -13.91 17.04 -19.91
C GLU A 53 -15.19 17.84 -19.60
N HIS A 54 -16.38 17.28 -19.85
CA HIS A 54 -17.66 17.90 -19.51
C HIS A 54 -17.81 17.98 -18.00
N MET A 55 -17.55 16.85 -17.33
CA MET A 55 -17.57 16.76 -15.86
C MET A 55 -16.55 17.71 -15.24
N HIS A 56 -15.33 17.80 -15.79
CA HIS A 56 -14.31 18.72 -15.29
C HIS A 56 -14.78 20.17 -15.31
N ARG A 57 -15.44 20.60 -16.39
CA ARG A 57 -15.94 21.96 -16.53
C ARG A 57 -17.15 22.24 -15.66
N LEU A 58 -18.08 21.29 -15.55
CA LEU A 58 -19.21 21.39 -14.64
C LEU A 58 -18.73 21.59 -13.20
N ALA A 59 -17.86 20.71 -12.71
CA ALA A 59 -17.31 20.78 -11.36
C ALA A 59 -16.52 22.07 -11.12
N TYR A 60 -15.72 22.53 -12.09
CA TYR A 60 -15.01 23.80 -11.98
C TYR A 60 -15.97 25.00 -11.83
N LEU A 61 -17.10 24.99 -12.54
CA LEU A 61 -18.08 26.07 -12.42
C LEU A 61 -18.86 26.00 -11.09
N LEU A 62 -19.16 24.79 -10.61
CA LEU A 62 -19.80 24.56 -9.30
C LEU A 62 -18.91 25.08 -8.16
N ASP A 63 -17.62 24.74 -8.19
CA ASP A 63 -16.60 25.25 -7.27
C ASP A 63 -16.57 26.79 -7.25
N LEU A 64 -16.53 27.44 -8.42
CA LEU A 64 -16.56 28.89 -8.52
C LEU A 64 -17.84 29.54 -7.94
N LEU A 65 -18.94 28.78 -7.88
CA LEU A 65 -20.21 29.21 -7.30
C LEU A 65 -20.33 28.89 -5.80
N GLY A 66 -19.36 28.17 -5.23
CA GLY A 66 -19.36 27.73 -3.84
C GLY A 66 -20.18 26.46 -3.58
N GLU A 67 -20.61 25.76 -4.64
CA GLU A 67 -21.34 24.49 -4.54
C GLU A 67 -20.34 23.32 -4.44
N GLU A 68 -19.52 23.34 -3.39
CA GLU A 68 -18.36 22.44 -3.21
C GLU A 68 -18.74 20.96 -3.14
N ASP A 69 -19.82 20.62 -2.43
CA ASP A 69 -20.28 19.23 -2.30
C ASP A 69 -20.62 18.62 -3.68
N GLU A 70 -21.38 19.34 -4.51
CA GLU A 70 -21.72 18.88 -5.86
C GLU A 70 -20.49 18.85 -6.77
N ALA A 71 -19.57 19.80 -6.62
CA ALA A 71 -18.32 19.82 -7.38
C ALA A 71 -17.47 18.56 -7.11
N ILE A 72 -17.34 18.16 -5.85
CA ILE A 72 -16.63 16.93 -5.44
C ILE A 72 -17.32 15.70 -6.02
N ASP A 73 -18.64 15.59 -5.91
CA ASP A 73 -19.40 14.45 -6.44
C ASP A 73 -19.19 14.29 -7.97
N VAL A 74 -19.22 15.41 -8.70
CA VAL A 74 -18.99 15.41 -10.16
C VAL A 74 -17.53 15.05 -10.49
N TYR A 75 -16.56 15.54 -9.72
CA TYR A 75 -15.16 15.17 -9.92
C TYR A 75 -14.91 13.68 -9.60
N ASP A 76 -15.44 13.15 -8.51
CA ASP A 76 -15.35 11.72 -8.19
C ASP A 76 -15.99 10.85 -9.26
N ALA A 77 -17.15 11.25 -9.80
CA ALA A 77 -17.76 10.59 -10.95
C ALA A 77 -16.83 10.58 -12.18
N ALA A 78 -16.08 11.66 -12.42
CA ALA A 78 -15.10 11.75 -13.51
C ALA A 78 -13.87 10.85 -13.30
N LEU A 79 -13.56 10.43 -12.08
CA LEU A 79 -12.51 9.42 -11.82
C LEU A 79 -12.99 8.02 -12.21
N GLN A 80 -14.28 7.72 -12.03
CA GLN A 80 -14.86 6.41 -12.32
C GLN A 80 -14.95 6.09 -13.82
N THR A 81 -14.79 7.09 -14.70
CA THR A 81 -14.79 6.90 -16.15
C THR A 81 -13.46 6.34 -16.70
N GLY A 82 -12.45 6.13 -15.85
CA GLY A 82 -11.21 5.40 -16.17
C GLY A 82 -10.11 6.21 -16.89
N THR A 83 -10.38 7.45 -17.28
CA THR A 83 -9.37 8.37 -17.86
C THR A 83 -9.49 9.79 -17.27
N PRO A 84 -9.22 9.97 -15.97
CA PRO A 84 -9.30 11.28 -15.35
C PRO A 84 -8.25 12.24 -15.92
N ARG A 85 -8.67 13.48 -16.16
CA ARG A 85 -7.79 14.55 -16.58
C ARG A 85 -6.89 14.95 -15.41
N LEU A 86 -5.59 15.20 -15.65
CA LEU A 86 -4.66 15.65 -14.59
C LEU A 86 -5.19 16.91 -13.86
N GLN A 87 -5.77 17.86 -14.60
CA GLN A 87 -6.38 19.05 -14.02
C GLN A 87 -7.57 18.73 -13.08
N THR A 88 -8.33 17.67 -13.35
CA THR A 88 -9.40 17.20 -12.45
C THR A 88 -8.82 16.72 -11.14
N LEU A 89 -7.78 15.88 -11.18
CA LEU A 89 -7.13 15.37 -9.97
C LEU A 89 -6.51 16.48 -9.12
N VAL A 90 -5.88 17.49 -9.74
CA VAL A 90 -5.31 18.63 -9.02
C VAL A 90 -6.40 19.46 -8.35
N ASN A 91 -7.47 19.82 -9.07
CA ASN A 91 -8.55 20.63 -8.49
C ASN A 91 -9.32 19.87 -7.40
N LEU A 92 -9.59 18.58 -7.61
CA LEU A 92 -10.18 17.73 -6.59
C LEU A 92 -9.29 17.62 -5.33
N GLY A 93 -7.96 17.58 -5.53
CA GLY A 93 -7.00 17.60 -4.42
C GLY A 93 -7.07 18.87 -3.58
N VAL A 94 -7.25 20.02 -4.22
CA VAL A 94 -7.46 21.31 -3.52
C VAL A 94 -8.78 21.29 -2.74
N LEU A 95 -9.88 20.86 -3.37
CA LEU A 95 -11.18 20.78 -2.69
C LEU A 95 -11.16 19.83 -1.48
N TYR A 96 -10.44 18.71 -1.57
CA TYR A 96 -10.26 17.83 -0.42
C TYR A 96 -9.42 18.47 0.68
N GLU A 97 -8.40 19.26 0.34
CA GLU A 97 -7.58 19.98 1.31
C GLU A 97 -8.40 21.06 2.03
N ASP A 98 -9.18 21.85 1.29
CA ASP A 98 -10.09 22.87 1.83
C ASP A 98 -11.14 22.26 2.79
N ARG A 99 -11.61 21.05 2.51
CA ARG A 99 -12.54 20.28 3.38
C ARG A 99 -11.85 19.66 4.59
N GLY A 100 -10.52 19.66 4.65
CA GLY A 100 -9.72 18.97 5.67
C GLY A 100 -9.57 17.46 5.45
N ASP A 101 -10.02 16.93 4.30
CA ASP A 101 -9.85 15.54 3.87
C ASP A 101 -8.42 15.30 3.34
N TYR A 102 -7.40 15.59 4.15
CA TYR A 102 -5.98 15.57 3.73
C TYR A 102 -5.52 14.23 3.14
N VAL A 103 -6.08 13.11 3.61
CA VAL A 103 -5.77 11.76 3.10
C VAL A 103 -6.22 11.61 1.64
N LYS A 104 -7.42 12.08 1.30
CA LYS A 104 -7.93 12.03 -0.08
C LYS A 104 -7.18 13.01 -0.97
N ALA A 105 -6.88 14.21 -0.45
CA ALA A 105 -6.09 15.22 -1.13
C ALA A 105 -4.72 14.68 -1.53
N GLU A 106 -3.98 14.07 -0.60
CA GLU A 106 -2.68 13.45 -0.87
C GLU A 106 -2.79 12.33 -1.91
N TYR A 107 -3.81 11.48 -1.79
CA TYR A 107 -4.02 10.36 -2.73
C TYR A 107 -4.18 10.82 -4.18
N VAL A 108 -5.03 11.82 -4.44
CA VAL A 108 -5.27 12.31 -5.81
C VAL A 108 -4.07 13.10 -6.34
N LEU A 109 -3.38 13.87 -5.50
CA LEU A 109 -2.19 14.63 -5.89
C LEU A 109 -0.99 13.72 -6.22
N ARG A 110 -0.82 12.62 -5.49
CA ARG A 110 0.23 11.62 -5.80
C ARG A 110 0.04 10.97 -7.16
N GLN A 111 -1.19 10.67 -7.57
CA GLN A 111 -1.47 10.14 -8.92
C GLN A 111 -1.02 11.11 -10.03
N VAL A 112 -1.13 12.42 -9.79
CA VAL A 112 -0.64 13.43 -10.74
C VAL A 112 0.88 13.43 -10.81
N ILE A 113 1.57 13.28 -9.67
CA ILE A 113 3.04 13.29 -9.61
C ILE A 113 3.63 12.01 -10.18
N ASP A 114 2.99 10.86 -9.97
CA ASP A 114 3.41 9.57 -10.53
C ASP A 114 3.40 9.60 -12.07
N SER A 115 2.44 10.31 -12.66
CA SER A 115 2.32 10.48 -14.12
C SER A 115 3.11 11.68 -14.65
N SER A 116 3.26 12.75 -13.88
CA SER A 116 3.94 14.00 -14.24
C SER A 116 4.77 14.54 -13.07
N PRO A 117 6.00 14.03 -12.86
CA PRO A 117 6.82 14.37 -11.68
C PRO A 117 7.15 15.87 -11.55
N ASN A 118 7.19 16.60 -12.66
CA ASN A 118 7.50 18.04 -12.70
C ASN A 118 6.24 18.92 -12.75
N HIS A 119 5.08 18.45 -12.27
CA HIS A 119 3.86 19.24 -12.26
C HIS A 119 3.86 20.25 -11.09
N ASP A 120 4.31 21.49 -11.34
CA ASP A 120 4.50 22.54 -10.32
C ASP A 120 3.32 22.71 -9.34
N ARG A 121 2.09 22.89 -9.86
CA ARG A 121 0.89 23.05 -8.99
C ARG A 121 0.64 21.85 -8.09
N ALA A 122 0.85 20.63 -8.58
CA ALA A 122 0.56 19.42 -7.82
C ALA A 122 1.61 19.21 -6.73
N ASN A 123 2.88 19.48 -7.06
CA ASN A 123 3.98 19.47 -6.09
C ASN A 123 3.82 20.54 -5.00
N LEU A 124 3.27 21.71 -5.33
CA LEU A 124 2.97 22.75 -4.36
C LEU A 124 1.87 22.30 -3.39
N PHE A 125 0.70 21.94 -3.92
CA PHE A 125 -0.43 21.51 -3.07
C PHE A 125 -0.10 20.24 -2.27
N LEU A 126 0.70 19.31 -2.79
CA LEU A 126 1.10 18.14 -2.02
C LEU A 126 1.94 18.53 -0.80
N LYS A 127 2.83 19.52 -0.93
CA LYS A 127 3.61 20.02 0.21
C LYS A 127 2.72 20.71 1.24
N ASP A 128 1.73 21.47 0.79
CA ASP A 128 0.77 22.13 1.67
C ASP A 128 -0.06 21.09 2.43
N VAL A 129 -0.60 20.08 1.73
CA VAL A 129 -1.31 18.95 2.34
C VAL A 129 -0.42 18.24 3.37
N GLN A 130 0.82 17.91 3.03
CA GLN A 130 1.77 17.23 3.93
C GLN A 130 2.14 18.08 5.16
N ALA A 131 2.23 19.39 5.00
CA ALA A 131 2.45 20.30 6.13
C ALA A 131 1.22 20.36 7.05
N SER A 132 0.02 20.34 6.47
CA SER A 132 -1.25 20.30 7.21
C SER A 132 -1.45 18.98 7.96
N THR A 133 -1.04 17.83 7.40
CA THR A 133 -1.00 16.56 8.14
C THR A 133 0.09 16.52 9.22
N GLY A 134 1.19 17.25 9.04
CA GLY A 134 2.33 17.30 9.97
C GLY A 134 2.08 18.03 11.30
N MET A 135 0.99 18.80 11.44
CA MET A 135 0.60 19.45 12.71
C MET A 135 -0.31 18.60 13.61
N PHE A 136 -0.74 17.42 13.15
CA PHE A 136 -1.54 16.46 13.91
C PHE A 136 -0.83 15.11 14.00
N ILE A 137 0.21 15.02 14.83
CA ILE A 137 0.71 13.73 15.29
C ILE A 137 0.69 13.74 16.81
N GLU A 138 -0.41 13.26 17.39
CA GLU A 138 -0.41 12.37 18.55
C GLU A 138 -1.75 11.63 18.63
N GLU A 139 -1.65 10.31 18.51
CA GLU A 139 -2.46 9.25 19.12
C GLU A 139 -3.93 9.57 19.47
N ASP A 140 -4.87 9.17 18.61
CA ASP A 140 -5.97 8.23 18.95
C ASP A 140 -7.11 8.24 17.91
N ILE A 141 -7.27 7.07 17.24
CA ILE A 141 -8.55 6.42 16.84
C ILE A 141 -9.25 7.02 15.59
N ASP A 142 -9.46 6.33 14.44
CA ASP A 142 -10.10 5.00 14.26
C ASP A 142 -9.97 4.45 12.79
N PRO A 143 -10.47 3.24 12.41
CA PRO A 143 -9.67 2.03 12.23
C PRO A 143 -9.74 1.45 10.79
N ILE A 144 -9.64 2.26 9.75
CA ILE A 144 -9.60 1.77 8.37
C ILE A 144 -8.69 2.67 7.53
N GLY A 145 -7.54 2.13 7.13
CA GLY A 145 -6.75 2.72 6.04
C GLY A 145 -5.57 3.57 6.48
N GLY A 146 -4.68 3.01 7.31
CA GLY A 146 -3.27 3.34 7.15
C GLY A 146 -2.85 3.01 5.71
N GLY A 147 -1.88 3.76 5.18
CA GLY A 147 -1.15 3.30 3.99
C GLY A 147 -0.69 1.84 4.15
N PRO A 148 -0.25 1.18 3.08
CA PRO A 148 -0.02 -0.28 3.01
C PRO A 148 0.88 -0.87 4.11
N ASP A 149 1.56 -0.04 4.91
CA ASP A 149 2.40 -0.40 6.04
C ASP A 149 1.70 -0.40 7.42
N GLY A 150 0.62 0.35 7.65
CA GLY A 150 0.02 0.50 8.98
C GLY A 150 -0.67 -0.77 9.51
N ILE A 151 -1.26 -1.56 8.60
CA ILE A 151 -1.81 -2.89 8.93
C ILE A 151 -0.72 -3.92 9.24
N LEU A 152 0.49 -3.70 8.71
CA LEU A 152 1.58 -4.66 8.84
C LEU A 152 2.12 -4.66 10.27
N ASP A 153 2.10 -3.54 10.97
CA ASP A 153 2.63 -3.46 12.33
C ASP A 153 1.64 -3.98 13.40
N ILE A 154 0.42 -4.36 13.00
CA ILE A 154 -0.59 -4.93 13.89
C ILE A 154 -0.14 -6.33 14.36
N PRO A 155 -0.24 -6.62 15.68
CA PRO A 155 0.06 -7.94 16.22
C PRO A 155 -0.81 -9.04 15.63
N VAL A 156 -0.22 -10.19 15.31
CA VAL A 156 -0.96 -11.38 14.81
C VAL A 156 -1.97 -11.91 15.83
N THR A 157 -1.88 -11.50 17.10
CA THR A 157 -2.82 -11.84 18.18
C THR A 157 -4.17 -11.17 18.04
N ASP A 158 -4.23 -10.04 17.34
CA ASP A 158 -5.42 -9.20 17.23
C ASP A 158 -6.35 -9.71 16.12
N PHE A 159 -5.89 -10.68 15.35
CA PHE A 159 -6.65 -11.32 14.29
C PHE A 159 -7.33 -12.60 14.79
N GLU A 160 -8.51 -12.87 14.22
CA GLU A 160 -9.31 -14.05 14.52
C GLU A 160 -8.68 -15.32 13.95
N LEU A 161 -7.67 -15.82 14.67
CA LEU A 161 -6.98 -17.06 14.39
C LEU A 161 -7.26 -18.08 15.49
N SER A 162 -7.33 -19.35 15.10
CA SER A 162 -7.45 -20.48 16.02
C SER A 162 -6.31 -20.47 17.04
N VAL A 163 -6.59 -21.04 18.21
CA VAL A 163 -5.59 -21.20 19.28
C VAL A 163 -4.35 -21.95 18.76
N ARG A 164 -4.55 -22.88 17.82
CA ARG A 164 -3.46 -23.61 17.16
C ARG A 164 -2.60 -22.69 16.29
N ALA A 165 -3.23 -21.89 15.42
CA ALA A 165 -2.52 -20.94 14.57
C ALA A 165 -1.72 -19.92 15.39
N ARG A 166 -2.33 -19.32 16.42
CA ARG A 166 -1.63 -18.37 17.31
C ARG A 166 -0.44 -19.00 18.03
N ASN A 167 -0.59 -20.23 18.52
CA ASN A 167 0.51 -20.94 19.18
C ASN A 167 1.64 -21.31 18.21
N CYS A 168 1.33 -21.62 16.95
CA CYS A 168 2.32 -21.85 15.90
C CYS A 168 3.09 -20.56 15.58
N LEU A 169 2.39 -19.45 15.31
CA LEU A 169 3.00 -18.15 15.02
C LEU A 169 3.90 -17.66 16.17
N LYS A 170 3.43 -17.79 17.42
CA LYS A 170 4.21 -17.44 18.61
C LYS A 170 5.51 -18.24 18.71
N LYS A 171 5.49 -19.55 18.42
CA LYS A 171 6.70 -20.40 18.43
C LYS A 171 7.68 -20.02 17.32
N MET A 172 7.17 -19.53 16.20
CA MET A 172 7.96 -19.01 15.08
C MET A 172 8.43 -17.56 15.28
N GLN A 173 8.15 -16.95 16.44
CA GLN A 173 8.43 -15.55 16.75
C GLN A 173 7.81 -14.55 15.75
N ILE A 174 6.72 -14.96 15.08
CA ILE A 174 5.94 -14.08 14.21
C ILE A 174 4.99 -13.30 15.12
N ARG A 175 5.26 -12.00 15.28
CA ARG A 175 4.52 -11.14 16.20
C ARG A 175 3.59 -10.21 15.48
N THR A 176 4.01 -9.69 14.33
CA THR A 176 3.25 -8.72 13.54
C THR A 176 2.82 -9.31 12.22
N LEU A 177 1.86 -8.65 11.58
CA LEU A 177 1.42 -9.04 10.25
C LEU A 177 2.52 -8.79 9.18
N ARG A 178 3.44 -7.85 9.44
CA ARG A 178 4.67 -7.59 8.68
C ARG A 178 5.58 -8.80 8.68
N ASP A 179 5.80 -9.39 9.85
CA ASP A 179 6.59 -10.61 9.99
C ASP A 179 5.94 -11.76 9.22
N LEU A 180 4.61 -11.89 9.35
CA LEU A 180 3.84 -12.98 8.76
C LEU A 180 3.84 -12.96 7.22
N VAL A 181 3.65 -11.78 6.63
CA VAL A 181 3.60 -11.59 5.17
C VAL A 181 4.94 -11.89 4.50
N ARG A 182 6.06 -11.75 5.23
CA ARG A 182 7.41 -12.10 4.75
C ARG A 182 7.67 -13.60 4.71
N VAL A 183 6.95 -14.39 5.50
CA VAL A 183 7.11 -15.85 5.54
C VAL A 183 6.42 -16.49 4.35
N THR A 184 7.10 -17.43 3.71
CA THR A 184 6.54 -18.20 2.60
C THR A 184 5.71 -19.40 3.08
N GLU A 185 4.81 -19.86 2.25
CA GLU A 185 4.01 -21.07 2.53
C GLU A 185 4.89 -22.32 2.76
N ALA A 186 6.01 -22.42 2.05
CA ALA A 186 6.96 -23.52 2.23
C ALA A 186 7.64 -23.50 3.61
N GLU A 187 7.94 -22.31 4.14
CA GLU A 187 8.53 -22.13 5.47
C GLU A 187 7.52 -22.38 6.60
N LEU A 188 6.26 -22.03 6.40
CA LEU A 188 5.20 -22.41 7.34
C LEU A 188 5.04 -23.94 7.39
N ASN A 189 5.03 -24.59 6.22
CA ASN A 189 4.88 -26.05 6.12
C ASN A 189 6.09 -26.84 6.63
N SER A 190 7.27 -26.24 6.72
CA SER A 190 8.47 -26.93 7.25
C SER A 190 8.46 -27.04 8.78
N TYR A 191 7.64 -26.25 9.47
CA TYR A 191 7.60 -26.22 10.93
C TYR A 191 6.78 -27.39 11.50
N LYS A 192 7.38 -28.14 12.44
CA LYS A 192 6.93 -29.47 12.95
C LYS A 192 5.51 -29.55 13.55
N ASN A 193 4.73 -28.46 13.59
CA ASN A 193 3.38 -28.44 14.17
C ASN A 193 2.36 -27.61 13.38
N VAL A 194 2.76 -27.03 12.26
CA VAL A 194 1.86 -26.32 11.34
C VAL A 194 1.24 -27.36 10.43
N GLY A 195 -0.09 -27.51 10.50
CA GLY A 195 -0.83 -28.40 9.61
C GLY A 195 -1.45 -27.63 8.45
N ASP A 196 -1.87 -28.34 7.39
CA ASP A 196 -2.51 -27.74 6.21
C ASP A 196 -3.70 -26.85 6.56
N THR A 197 -4.46 -27.20 7.60
CA THR A 197 -5.58 -26.41 8.11
C THR A 197 -5.13 -25.08 8.70
N THR A 198 -4.02 -25.07 9.44
CA THR A 198 -3.42 -23.86 10.03
C THR A 198 -2.90 -22.92 8.94
N VAL A 199 -2.28 -23.46 7.89
CA VAL A 199 -1.82 -22.65 6.75
C VAL A 199 -2.99 -22.06 5.98
N THR A 200 -4.02 -22.85 5.74
CA THR A 200 -5.24 -22.39 5.04
C THR A 200 -5.91 -21.25 5.82
N GLU A 201 -6.01 -21.38 7.13
CA GLU A 201 -6.56 -20.36 8.03
C GLU A 201 -5.76 -19.06 7.99
N ILE A 202 -4.42 -19.14 8.08
CA ILE A 202 -3.53 -17.99 7.95
C ILE A 202 -3.70 -17.31 6.57
N LYS A 203 -3.79 -18.10 5.49
CA LYS A 203 -3.98 -17.58 4.12
C LYS A 203 -5.34 -16.89 3.95
N GLN A 204 -6.40 -17.43 4.54
CA GLN A 204 -7.73 -16.79 4.52
C GLN A 204 -7.72 -15.47 5.28
N MET A 205 -7.09 -15.43 6.46
CA MET A 205 -6.96 -14.22 7.25
C MET A 205 -6.22 -13.13 6.47
N LEU A 206 -5.05 -13.45 5.91
CA LEU A 206 -4.28 -12.50 5.08
C LEU A 206 -5.06 -12.05 3.84
N SER A 207 -5.73 -12.99 3.16
CA SER A 207 -6.53 -12.66 1.96
C SER A 207 -7.69 -11.72 2.29
N SER A 208 -8.31 -11.84 3.47
CA SER A 208 -9.36 -10.92 3.93
C SER A 208 -8.86 -9.48 4.11
N LYS A 209 -7.55 -9.30 4.22
CA LYS A 209 -6.86 -8.00 4.37
C LYS A 209 -6.11 -7.58 3.09
N GLY A 210 -6.31 -8.29 1.97
CA GLY A 210 -5.62 -7.98 0.70
C GLY A 210 -4.14 -8.36 0.67
N LEU A 211 -3.68 -9.18 1.62
CA LEU A 211 -2.28 -9.57 1.79
C LEU A 211 -2.09 -11.05 1.44
N ARG A 212 -0.86 -11.44 1.11
CA ARG A 212 -0.50 -12.83 0.78
C ARG A 212 0.85 -13.20 1.37
N LEU A 213 1.03 -14.47 1.71
CA LEU A 213 2.32 -15.00 2.15
C LEU A 213 3.39 -14.82 1.07
N GLY A 214 4.61 -14.48 1.49
CA GLY A 214 5.74 -14.22 0.60
C GLY A 214 5.63 -12.92 -0.20
N GLN A 215 4.84 -11.94 0.25
CA GLN A 215 4.88 -10.58 -0.29
C GLN A 215 6.15 -9.88 0.21
N ASP A 216 7.11 -9.67 -0.69
CA ASP A 216 8.28 -8.85 -0.39
C ASP A 216 7.89 -7.38 -0.55
N MET A 217 7.47 -6.75 0.56
CA MET A 217 7.32 -5.30 0.63
C MET A 217 8.73 -4.73 0.70
N SER A 218 9.18 -4.19 -0.43
CA SER A 218 10.51 -3.68 -0.75
C SER A 218 11.28 -3.05 0.42
N GLY A 219 12.44 -3.65 0.74
CA GLY A 219 13.70 -2.91 0.98
C GLY A 219 13.97 -2.28 2.36
N GLY A 220 13.15 -2.49 3.38
CA GLY A 220 13.50 -2.08 4.76
C GLY A 220 14.55 -3.00 5.41
N PRO A 221 15.31 -2.54 6.42
CA PRO A 221 16.21 -3.40 7.18
C PRO A 221 15.40 -4.57 7.75
N ARG A 222 15.73 -5.83 7.42
CA ARG A 222 15.06 -7.01 7.99
C ARG A 222 15.50 -7.27 9.45
N LEU A 223 16.38 -6.40 9.98
CA LEU A 223 16.84 -6.38 11.35
C LEU A 223 15.86 -5.55 12.19
N ARG A 224 15.36 -6.13 13.28
CA ARG A 224 14.50 -5.41 14.21
C ARG A 224 15.35 -4.36 14.93
N GLN A 225 14.75 -3.22 15.26
CA GLN A 225 15.44 -2.14 15.98
C GLN A 225 16.10 -2.64 17.28
N GLU A 226 15.42 -3.53 18.00
CA GLU A 226 15.95 -4.23 19.20
C GLU A 226 17.24 -5.01 18.91
N ASP A 227 17.32 -5.68 17.77
CA ASP A 227 18.51 -6.46 17.39
C ASP A 227 19.67 -5.52 17.05
N ILE A 228 19.39 -4.40 16.37
CA ILE A 228 20.39 -3.37 16.05
C ILE A 228 20.95 -2.77 17.34
N GLU A 229 20.08 -2.39 18.28
CA GLU A 229 20.49 -1.86 19.58
C GLU A 229 21.30 -2.86 20.40
N GLU A 230 20.93 -4.15 20.37
CA GLU A 230 21.72 -5.21 21.01
C GLU A 230 23.12 -5.30 20.39
N PHE A 231 23.24 -5.35 19.06
CA PHE A 231 24.53 -5.43 18.38
C PHE A 231 25.40 -4.18 18.63
N VAL A 232 24.80 -2.99 18.60
CA VAL A 232 25.49 -1.72 18.89
C VAL A 232 25.95 -1.69 20.35
N SER A 233 25.15 -2.19 21.30
CA SER A 233 25.56 -2.30 22.72
C SER A 233 26.75 -3.25 22.92
N ARG A 234 26.91 -4.25 22.05
CA ARG A 234 28.05 -5.18 22.01
C ARG A 234 29.28 -4.61 21.28
N GLY A 235 29.21 -3.35 20.84
CA GLY A 235 30.31 -2.64 20.17
C GLY A 235 30.41 -2.92 18.67
N ILE A 236 29.38 -3.49 18.05
CA ILE A 236 29.36 -3.77 16.62
C ILE A 236 28.81 -2.56 15.87
N SER A 237 29.54 -2.09 14.86
CA SER A 237 29.12 -0.92 14.08
C SER A 237 27.93 -1.25 13.18
N GLU A 238 27.03 -0.28 12.99
CA GLU A 238 25.90 -0.38 12.07
C GLU A 238 26.35 -0.64 10.62
N GLN A 239 27.53 -0.12 10.26
CA GLN A 239 28.17 -0.40 8.98
C GLN A 239 28.50 -1.88 8.80
N THR A 240 28.97 -2.56 9.84
CA THR A 240 29.25 -4.01 9.81
C THR A 240 27.96 -4.81 9.63
N LEU A 241 26.87 -4.40 10.31
CA LEU A 241 25.57 -5.07 10.21
C LEU A 241 24.95 -4.96 8.82
N GLY A 242 25.13 -3.81 8.16
CA GLY A 242 24.63 -3.54 6.81
C GLY A 242 25.46 -4.15 5.67
N MET A 243 26.60 -4.79 5.95
CA MET A 243 27.42 -5.40 4.90
C MET A 243 26.67 -6.56 4.22
N PRO A 244 26.76 -6.71 2.88
CA PRO A 244 26.10 -7.80 2.19
C PRO A 244 26.80 -9.14 2.46
N ILE A 245 26.04 -10.24 2.54
CA ILE A 245 26.58 -11.59 2.78
C ILE A 245 27.58 -12.05 1.70
N ALA A 246 27.60 -11.39 0.53
CA ALA A 246 28.57 -11.65 -0.53
C ALA A 246 30.02 -11.44 -0.05
N VAL A 247 30.25 -10.57 0.94
CA VAL A 247 31.57 -10.29 1.52
C VAL A 247 32.15 -11.52 2.24
N LEU A 248 31.29 -12.38 2.80
CA LEU A 248 31.70 -13.56 3.57
C LEU A 248 32.31 -14.68 2.71
N ASN A 249 32.32 -14.54 1.37
CA ASN A 249 32.91 -15.51 0.43
C ASN A 249 32.50 -16.97 0.68
N LEU A 250 31.26 -17.19 1.12
CA LEU A 250 30.74 -18.50 1.50
C LEU A 250 30.63 -19.47 0.33
N SER A 251 30.67 -20.76 0.62
CA SER A 251 30.44 -21.84 -0.33
C SER A 251 29.07 -21.73 -1.02
N VAL A 252 28.95 -22.32 -2.22
CA VAL A 252 27.72 -22.30 -3.03
C VAL A 252 26.52 -22.89 -2.27
N ARG A 253 26.75 -23.89 -1.40
CA ARG A 253 25.71 -24.51 -0.57
C ARG A 253 25.19 -23.54 0.49
N SER A 254 26.11 -22.95 1.26
CA SER A 254 25.79 -21.99 2.31
C SER A 254 25.10 -20.77 1.71
N ARG A 255 25.60 -20.23 0.59
CA ARG A 255 24.99 -19.10 -0.11
C ARG A 255 23.57 -19.40 -0.62
N LYS A 256 23.34 -20.57 -1.23
CA LYS A 256 22.00 -20.96 -1.68
C LYS A 256 21.03 -21.12 -0.51
N ALA A 257 21.48 -21.66 0.62
CA ALA A 257 20.65 -21.78 1.81
C ALA A 257 20.29 -20.40 2.39
N LEU A 258 21.25 -19.49 2.50
CA LEU A 258 21.00 -18.11 2.94
C LEU A 258 20.05 -17.37 1.99
N GLN A 259 20.20 -17.55 0.68
CA GLN A 259 19.29 -16.98 -0.31
C GLN A 259 17.87 -17.53 -0.18
N MET A 260 17.70 -18.83 0.11
CA MET A 260 16.39 -19.43 0.37
C MET A 260 15.73 -18.87 1.62
N LEU A 261 16.51 -18.52 2.64
CA LEU A 261 16.05 -17.86 3.86
C LEU A 261 15.89 -16.34 3.70
N GLY A 262 16.21 -15.80 2.52
CA GLY A 262 16.18 -14.38 2.23
C GLY A 262 17.13 -13.56 3.12
N ILE A 263 18.28 -14.12 3.50
CA ILE A 263 19.27 -13.40 4.30
C ILE A 263 20.20 -12.66 3.33
N HIS A 264 20.26 -11.34 3.44
CA HIS A 264 21.02 -10.48 2.52
C HIS A 264 22.17 -9.73 3.17
N SER A 265 22.11 -9.51 4.49
CA SER A 265 23.12 -8.77 5.26
C SER A 265 23.75 -9.58 6.39
N LEU A 266 24.91 -9.13 6.89
CA LEU A 266 25.62 -9.74 8.00
C LEU A 266 24.81 -9.68 9.29
N GLY A 267 24.13 -8.57 9.57
CA GLY A 267 23.29 -8.45 10.76
C GLY A 267 22.09 -9.41 10.69
N GLU A 268 21.44 -9.53 9.53
CA GLU A 268 20.34 -10.49 9.34
C GLU A 268 20.79 -11.93 9.59
N LEU A 269 22.01 -12.27 9.16
CA LEU A 269 22.59 -13.57 9.41
C LEU A 269 22.89 -13.79 10.90
N ALA A 270 23.44 -12.79 11.58
CA ALA A 270 23.74 -12.85 13.01
C ALA A 270 22.47 -12.96 13.90
N ALA A 271 21.36 -12.36 13.47
CA ALA A 271 20.08 -12.44 14.17
C ALA A 271 19.43 -13.84 14.13
N ARG A 272 19.91 -14.74 13.26
CA ARG A 272 19.37 -16.10 13.09
C ARG A 272 19.95 -17.09 14.07
N THR A 273 19.15 -18.09 14.40
CA THR A 273 19.56 -19.21 15.25
C THR A 273 20.11 -20.36 14.42
N GLU A 274 20.92 -21.20 15.04
CA GLU A 274 21.51 -22.38 14.39
C GLU A 274 20.46 -23.39 13.95
N ALA A 275 19.39 -23.53 14.75
CA ALA A 275 18.28 -24.42 14.45
C ALA A 275 17.53 -23.99 13.18
N GLU A 276 17.39 -22.68 12.94
CA GLU A 276 16.78 -22.14 11.73
C GLU A 276 17.61 -22.45 10.48
N LEU A 277 18.93 -22.32 10.57
CA LEU A 277 19.84 -22.63 9.47
C LEU A 277 19.84 -24.14 9.16
N LEU A 278 19.90 -24.99 10.20
CA LEU A 278 19.83 -26.46 10.07
C LEU A 278 18.48 -26.97 9.56
N GLY A 279 17.42 -26.16 9.66
CA GLY A 279 16.11 -26.48 9.11
C GLY A 279 16.03 -26.43 7.58
N VAL A 280 17.03 -25.84 6.90
CA VAL A 280 17.02 -25.67 5.45
C VAL A 280 17.38 -26.99 4.75
N LYS A 281 16.56 -27.37 3.76
CA LYS A 281 16.80 -28.56 2.94
C LYS A 281 18.17 -28.48 2.24
N ASN A 282 18.99 -29.50 2.42
CA ASN A 282 20.38 -29.59 1.91
C ASN A 282 21.39 -28.64 2.57
N PHE A 283 21.05 -28.05 3.71
CA PHE A 283 22.01 -27.41 4.62
C PHE A 283 22.49 -28.42 5.68
N GLY A 284 23.72 -28.30 6.14
CA GLY A 284 24.30 -29.26 7.09
C GLY A 284 25.43 -28.67 7.91
N GLN A 285 25.97 -29.47 8.84
CA GLN A 285 26.92 -29.02 9.86
C GLN A 285 28.15 -28.29 9.29
N THR A 286 28.69 -28.79 8.19
CA THR A 286 29.86 -28.16 7.53
C THR A 286 29.59 -26.74 7.01
N SER A 287 28.36 -26.47 6.55
CA SER A 287 27.94 -25.12 6.13
C SER A 287 27.67 -24.22 7.33
N LEU A 288 27.21 -24.78 8.45
CA LEU A 288 27.01 -24.05 9.69
C LEU A 288 28.35 -23.60 10.29
N ASP A 289 29.33 -24.51 10.34
CA ASP A 289 30.65 -24.21 10.88
C ASP A 289 31.38 -23.16 10.02
N GLU A 290 31.25 -23.24 8.68
CA GLU A 290 31.73 -22.22 7.74
C GLU A 290 31.11 -20.83 8.03
N ILE A 291 29.80 -20.77 8.25
CA ILE A 291 29.11 -19.51 8.58
C ILE A 291 29.58 -18.95 9.93
N ARG A 292 29.74 -19.79 10.96
CA ARG A 292 30.23 -19.35 12.27
C ARG A 292 31.64 -18.76 12.19
N GLU A 293 32.55 -19.45 11.50
CA GLU A 293 33.93 -18.98 11.32
C GLU A 293 33.95 -17.63 10.62
N LYS A 294 33.18 -17.49 9.53
CA LYS A 294 33.11 -16.24 8.75
C LYS A 294 32.43 -15.10 9.48
N LEU A 295 31.40 -15.35 10.28
CA LEU A 295 30.81 -14.32 11.14
C LEU A 295 31.78 -13.87 12.23
N ALA A 296 32.54 -14.80 12.82
CA ALA A 296 33.51 -14.48 13.86
C ALA A 296 34.64 -13.57 13.37
N GLU A 297 35.07 -13.69 12.10
CA GLU A 297 36.01 -12.76 11.45
C GLU A 297 35.50 -11.30 11.47
N HIS A 298 34.19 -11.09 11.50
CA HIS A 298 33.54 -9.79 11.56
C HIS A 298 33.07 -9.40 12.97
N GLY A 299 33.48 -10.15 14.00
CA GLY A 299 33.08 -9.92 15.40
C GLY A 299 31.60 -10.23 15.69
N LEU A 300 30.95 -10.96 14.78
CA LEU A 300 29.55 -11.37 14.90
C LEU A 300 29.46 -12.85 15.28
N GLY A 301 28.38 -13.21 15.96
CA GLY A 301 28.02 -14.58 16.25
C GLY A 301 26.56 -14.81 15.89
N LEU A 302 26.19 -16.07 15.66
CA LEU A 302 24.78 -16.45 15.55
C LEU A 302 24.08 -16.25 16.89
N ARG A 303 22.78 -15.99 16.83
CA ARG A 303 21.95 -15.86 18.02
C ARG A 303 21.86 -17.19 18.78
N THR A 304 22.25 -17.16 20.04
CA THR A 304 22.04 -18.28 20.97
C THR A 304 20.65 -18.16 21.61
N LEU A 305 19.92 -19.26 21.62
CA LEU A 305 18.70 -19.38 22.43
C LEU A 305 19.15 -19.93 23.78
N ASP A 306 19.11 -19.09 24.82
CA ASP A 306 19.17 -19.56 26.22
C ASP A 306 17.82 -20.14 26.66
#